data_AF-A0A7J4VBF0-F1
#
_entry.id   AF-A0A7J4VBF0-F1
#
_cell.length_a   1.000
_cell.length_b   1.000
_cell.length_c   1.000
_cell.angle_alpha   90.00
_cell.angle_beta   90.00
_cell.angle_gamma   90.00
#
_symmetry.space_group_name_H-M   'P 1'
#
loop_
_entity.id
_entity.type
_entity.pdbx_description
1 polymer ?
#
loop_
_entity_poly.entity_id
_entity_poly.type
_entity_poly.pdbx_seq_one_letter_code
_entity_poly.pdbx_strand_id
1 'polypeptide(L)'
;MQKTIRALSIYLISPLLFLTSCSAEKPAVPAEQPHEITQQSSDTLITHRIGDGEVVFRFQNYRNTGGKVFIVLHDDENTGVEAMNTILKSQKSSFIELRASGTRLIPFRLNGRSYKFDPNRIFTPAGIRKTLANNGGTSPAAEKAVAELANRITGMLEKFDTVIAVHNNRRGYSLQDYLPGGTYARDAADVHWVKGTSPNDFYFVVERDDFEALKAKGINVVLQSAATVTDDGSLSVYCQQKGIRYLNCEAYDGHLSQQIFMLESLGN
;
A
#
# COMPACT_ATOMS: atom_id res chain seq x y z
N MET A 1 89.90 -19.97 4.43
CA MET A 1 89.01 -19.16 5.28
C MET A 1 87.76 -18.83 4.47
N GLN A 2 86.59 -19.20 5.01
CA GLN A 2 85.21 -18.88 4.60
C GLN A 2 85.02 -17.67 3.66
N LYS A 3 84.09 -17.62 2.69
CA LYS A 3 82.71 -18.10 2.71
C LYS A 3 82.06 -17.98 1.32
N THR A 4 81.24 -18.98 1.00
CA THR A 4 79.97 -18.96 0.26
C THR A 4 79.92 -18.72 -1.26
N ILE A 5 79.56 -19.82 -1.92
CA ILE A 5 79.17 -20.05 -3.31
C ILE A 5 77.76 -19.51 -3.57
N ARG A 6 77.53 -18.89 -4.74
CA ARG A 6 76.24 -18.93 -5.44
C ARG A 6 76.48 -19.26 -6.91
N ALA A 7 75.86 -20.36 -7.33
CA ALA A 7 75.97 -20.97 -8.65
C ALA A 7 75.25 -20.14 -9.72
N LEU A 8 75.85 -20.08 -10.91
CA LEU A 8 75.29 -19.49 -12.11
C LEU A 8 74.87 -20.62 -13.06
N SER A 9 73.58 -20.72 -13.33
CA SER A 9 72.97 -21.79 -14.13
C SER A 9 73.21 -21.61 -15.63
N ILE A 10 73.37 -22.76 -16.27
CA ILE A 10 73.74 -23.01 -17.67
C ILE A 10 72.58 -22.69 -18.63
N TYR A 11 72.92 -22.09 -19.77
CA TYR A 11 72.05 -21.87 -20.94
C TYR A 11 71.72 -23.19 -21.66
N LEU A 12 70.44 -23.45 -21.93
CA LEU A 12 70.00 -24.31 -23.04
C LEU A 12 68.79 -23.65 -23.71
N ILE A 13 68.98 -23.24 -24.96
CA ILE A 13 67.95 -22.73 -25.87
C ILE A 13 67.42 -23.93 -26.65
N SER A 14 66.13 -24.24 -26.53
CA SER A 14 65.41 -25.14 -27.44
C SER A 14 64.14 -24.44 -27.91
N PRO A 15 63.86 -24.41 -29.23
CA PRO A 15 62.69 -23.72 -29.75
C PRO A 15 61.45 -24.62 -29.60
N LEU A 16 60.40 -24.12 -28.95
CA LEU A 16 59.09 -24.77 -28.95
C LEU A 16 58.18 -24.03 -29.94
N LEU A 17 57.78 -24.75 -30.99
CA LEU A 17 56.81 -24.32 -32.00
C LEU A 17 55.49 -23.88 -31.33
N PHE A 18 55.05 -22.65 -31.59
CA PHE A 18 53.65 -22.26 -31.40
C PHE A 18 52.90 -22.44 -32.72
N LEU A 19 52.02 -23.44 -32.74
CA LEU A 19 50.98 -23.59 -33.75
C LEU A 19 49.95 -22.48 -33.56
N THR A 20 49.85 -21.56 -34.51
CA THR A 20 48.78 -20.56 -34.58
C THR A 20 47.51 -21.22 -35.15
N SER A 21 46.55 -21.51 -34.27
CA SER A 21 45.18 -21.82 -34.66
C SER A 21 44.44 -20.51 -34.94
N CYS A 22 44.14 -20.21 -36.20
CA CYS A 22 43.15 -19.21 -36.58
C CYS A 22 41.75 -19.73 -36.23
N SER A 23 41.17 -19.26 -35.13
CA SER A 23 39.72 -19.26 -34.95
C SER A 23 39.21 -17.84 -35.17
N ALA A 24 38.43 -17.64 -36.23
CA ALA A 24 37.68 -16.42 -36.44
C ALA A 24 36.56 -16.36 -35.38
N GLU A 25 36.66 -15.42 -34.44
CA GLU A 25 35.56 -15.11 -33.52
C GLU A 25 34.38 -14.54 -34.33
N LYS A 26 33.21 -15.19 -34.21
CA LYS A 26 31.94 -14.60 -34.64
C LYS A 26 31.71 -13.32 -33.81
N PRO A 27 31.21 -12.22 -34.41
CA PRO A 27 30.84 -11.05 -33.65
C PRO A 27 29.78 -11.44 -32.62
N ALA A 28 29.99 -11.07 -31.37
CA ALA A 28 28.98 -11.21 -30.32
C ALA A 28 27.75 -10.39 -30.73
N VAL A 29 26.59 -11.06 -30.80
CA VAL A 29 25.29 -10.39 -30.90
C VAL A 29 25.10 -9.61 -29.59
N PRO A 30 24.86 -8.29 -29.63
CA PRO A 30 24.61 -7.53 -28.41
C PRO A 30 23.40 -8.14 -27.70
N ALA A 31 23.55 -8.46 -26.41
CA ALA A 31 22.41 -8.85 -25.59
C ALA A 31 21.38 -7.71 -25.62
N GLU A 32 20.16 -8.00 -26.09
CA GLU A 32 19.04 -7.09 -25.95
C GLU A 32 18.87 -6.77 -24.46
N GLN A 33 19.13 -5.50 -24.11
CA GLN A 33 18.72 -4.93 -22.84
C GLN A 33 17.20 -5.10 -22.75
N PRO A 34 16.63 -5.58 -21.62
CA PRO A 34 15.20 -5.59 -21.47
C PRO A 34 14.69 -4.16 -21.62
N HIS A 35 13.90 -3.91 -22.66
CA HIS A 35 13.21 -2.64 -22.82
C HIS A 35 12.32 -2.43 -21.60
N GLU A 36 12.77 -1.54 -20.69
CA GLU A 36 11.92 -1.00 -19.65
C GLU A 36 10.81 -0.21 -20.37
N ILE A 37 9.62 -0.82 -20.46
CA ILE A 37 8.45 -0.14 -20.99
C ILE A 37 8.07 0.92 -19.98
N THR A 38 8.57 2.14 -20.16
CA THR A 38 8.11 3.33 -19.45
C THR A 38 6.72 3.68 -19.97
N GLN A 39 5.69 2.94 -19.55
CA GLN A 39 4.31 3.40 -19.71
C GLN A 39 4.18 4.67 -18.89
N GLN A 40 4.13 5.80 -19.58
CA GLN A 40 3.78 7.09 -19.02
C GLN A 40 2.33 6.97 -18.54
N SER A 41 2.13 6.73 -17.23
CA SER A 41 0.82 6.44 -16.66
C SER A 41 -0.05 7.70 -16.74
N SER A 42 -0.92 7.77 -17.75
CA SER A 42 -2.05 8.70 -17.73
C SER A 42 -3.13 8.17 -16.80
N ASP A 43 -3.75 9.06 -16.03
CA ASP A 43 -4.89 8.71 -15.18
C ASP A 43 -5.98 8.00 -15.99
N THR A 44 -6.39 6.82 -15.54
CA THR A 44 -7.61 6.17 -16.01
C THR A 44 -8.73 6.52 -15.04
N LEU A 45 -9.79 7.16 -15.54
CA LEU A 45 -10.98 7.46 -14.74
C LEU A 45 -12.02 6.36 -14.94
N ILE A 46 -12.51 5.80 -13.83
CA ILE A 46 -13.50 4.73 -13.84
C ILE A 46 -14.70 5.18 -13.01
N THR A 47 -15.86 5.33 -13.65
CA THR A 47 -17.10 5.69 -12.95
C THR A 47 -17.85 4.45 -12.48
N HIS A 48 -18.42 4.51 -11.28
CA HIS A 48 -19.37 3.54 -10.74
C HIS A 48 -20.64 4.27 -10.29
N ARG A 49 -21.80 3.81 -10.73
CA ARG A 49 -23.10 4.40 -10.38
C ARG A 49 -23.61 3.78 -9.09
N ILE A 50 -24.14 4.60 -8.19
CA ILE A 50 -24.77 4.16 -6.94
C ILE A 50 -26.06 4.95 -6.72
N GLY A 51 -27.20 4.29 -6.94
CA GLY A 51 -28.49 4.98 -6.99
C GLY A 51 -28.52 6.02 -8.12
N ASP A 52 -28.88 7.26 -7.77
CA ASP A 52 -28.80 8.42 -8.68
C ASP A 52 -27.44 9.13 -8.68
N GLY A 53 -26.53 8.74 -7.78
CA GLY A 53 -25.19 9.28 -7.67
C GLY A 53 -24.15 8.45 -8.41
N GLU A 54 -22.91 8.92 -8.33
CA GLU A 54 -21.75 8.23 -8.85
C GLU A 54 -20.52 8.48 -7.99
N VAL A 55 -19.58 7.55 -8.08
CA VAL A 55 -18.22 7.69 -7.58
C VAL A 55 -17.26 7.50 -8.75
N VAL A 56 -16.14 8.20 -8.72
CA VAL A 56 -15.11 8.16 -9.76
C VAL A 56 -13.82 7.67 -9.13
N PHE A 57 -13.27 6.59 -9.68
CA PHE A 57 -11.93 6.14 -9.32
C PHE A 57 -10.92 6.79 -10.25
N ARG A 58 -9.97 7.54 -9.69
CA ARG A 58 -8.73 7.86 -10.40
C ARG A 58 -7.77 6.70 -10.21
N PHE A 59 -7.43 6.03 -11.29
CA PHE A 59 -6.50 4.90 -11.29
C PHE A 59 -5.23 5.25 -12.07
N GLN A 60 -4.09 5.22 -11.38
CA GLN A 60 -2.76 5.26 -11.99
C GLN A 60 -2.14 3.88 -11.88
N ASN A 61 -1.94 3.25 -13.04
CA ASN A 61 -1.45 1.89 -13.10
C ASN A 61 0.01 1.87 -13.53
N TYR A 62 0.91 1.58 -12.60
CA TYR A 62 2.33 1.36 -12.90
C TYR A 62 2.65 -0.12 -13.05
N ARG A 63 1.81 -1.00 -12.48
CA ARG A 63 1.94 -2.47 -12.54
C ARG A 63 0.58 -3.10 -12.80
N ASN A 64 0.42 -3.73 -13.97
CA ASN A 64 -0.85 -4.39 -14.34
C ASN A 64 -1.33 -5.43 -13.31
N THR A 65 -0.41 -6.09 -12.61
CA THR A 65 -0.65 -7.01 -11.49
C THR A 65 0.65 -7.15 -10.66
N GLY A 66 0.52 -7.59 -9.41
CA GLY A 66 1.62 -7.76 -8.46
C GLY A 66 2.17 -6.44 -7.92
N GLY A 67 3.02 -6.54 -6.90
CA GLY A 67 3.55 -5.40 -6.17
C GLY A 67 2.49 -4.70 -5.30
N LYS A 68 2.76 -3.44 -4.99
CA LYS A 68 1.94 -2.61 -4.09
C LYS A 68 0.91 -1.79 -4.87
N VAL A 69 -0.27 -1.67 -4.28
CA VAL A 69 -1.26 -0.66 -4.65
C VAL A 69 -1.58 0.24 -3.45
N PHE A 70 -1.58 1.54 -3.69
CA PHE A 70 -2.02 2.53 -2.72
C PHE A 70 -3.49 2.88 -2.96
N ILE A 71 -4.25 3.07 -1.89
CA ILE A 71 -5.66 3.48 -1.97
C ILE A 71 -6.02 4.59 -0.99
N VAL A 72 -6.70 5.63 -1.49
CA VAL A 72 -7.37 6.65 -0.68
C VAL A 72 -8.87 6.50 -0.89
N LEU A 73 -9.61 6.20 0.19
CA LEU A 73 -11.05 5.90 0.14
C LEU A 73 -11.94 7.10 0.46
N HIS A 74 -11.48 8.01 1.32
CA HIS A 74 -12.27 9.20 1.69
C HIS A 74 -11.86 10.39 0.82
N ASP A 75 -12.87 11.05 0.25
CA ASP A 75 -12.67 12.19 -0.66
C ASP A 75 -12.24 13.47 0.07
N ASP A 76 -12.30 13.50 1.41
CA ASP A 76 -11.91 14.63 2.24
C ASP A 76 -10.51 14.49 2.88
N GLU A 77 -9.73 13.48 2.46
CA GLU A 77 -8.36 13.19 2.93
C GLU A 77 -7.31 13.72 1.93
N ASN A 78 -7.35 15.03 1.69
CA ASN A 78 -6.54 15.70 0.66
C ASN A 78 -5.02 15.63 0.91
N THR A 79 -4.59 15.63 2.17
CA THR A 79 -3.16 15.52 2.53
C THR A 79 -2.58 14.19 2.03
N GLY A 80 -3.33 13.09 2.14
CA GLY A 80 -2.94 11.77 1.65
C GLY A 80 -2.88 11.71 0.13
N VAL A 81 -3.84 12.34 -0.57
CA VAL A 81 -3.81 12.46 -2.03
C VAL A 81 -2.58 13.25 -2.50
N GLU A 82 -2.24 14.34 -1.81
CA GLU A 82 -1.05 15.14 -2.10
C GLU A 82 0.25 14.36 -1.86
N ALA A 83 0.34 13.63 -0.74
CA ALA A 83 1.47 12.75 -0.47
C ALA A 83 1.65 11.69 -1.57
N MET A 84 0.56 11.06 -2.00
CA MET A 84 0.59 10.07 -3.07
C MET A 84 1.04 10.69 -4.41
N ASN A 85 0.49 11.83 -4.81
CA ASN A 85 0.91 12.52 -6.02
C ASN A 85 2.41 12.85 -6.03
N THR A 86 3.01 13.07 -4.85
CA THR A 86 4.45 13.35 -4.70
C THR A 86 5.31 12.11 -4.95
N ILE A 87 4.93 10.95 -4.38
CA ILE A 87 5.78 9.75 -4.37
C ILE A 87 5.48 8.76 -5.51
N LEU A 88 4.33 8.88 -6.18
CA LEU A 88 3.84 7.85 -7.11
C LEU A 88 4.84 7.49 -8.22
N LYS A 89 5.48 8.50 -8.79
CA LYS A 89 6.44 8.31 -9.89
C LYS A 89 7.71 7.59 -9.45
N SER A 90 8.20 7.86 -8.23
CA SER A 90 9.42 7.22 -7.72
C SER A 90 9.17 5.80 -7.23
N GLN A 91 7.99 5.54 -6.66
CA GLN A 91 7.62 4.24 -6.08
C GLN A 91 7.20 3.19 -7.13
N LYS A 92 6.98 3.57 -8.39
CA LYS A 92 6.50 2.67 -9.48
C LYS A 92 5.36 1.74 -9.03
N SER A 93 4.47 2.27 -8.19
CA SER A 93 3.39 1.53 -7.53
C SER A 93 2.05 2.03 -8.03
N SER A 94 1.07 1.14 -8.13
CA SER A 94 -0.26 1.53 -8.62
C SER A 94 -1.03 2.30 -7.56
N PHE A 95 -1.97 3.15 -7.97
CA PHE A 95 -2.72 4.01 -7.06
C PHE A 95 -4.18 4.16 -7.48
N ILE A 96 -5.06 4.07 -6.49
CA ILE A 96 -6.51 4.23 -6.61
C ILE A 96 -6.95 5.34 -5.64
N GLU A 97 -7.58 6.37 -6.18
CA GLU A 97 -8.29 7.37 -5.38
C GLU A 97 -9.78 7.28 -5.67
N LEU A 98 -10.60 7.15 -4.62
CA LEU A 98 -12.05 7.24 -4.72
C LEU A 98 -12.47 8.70 -4.56
N ARG A 99 -13.09 9.27 -5.60
CA ARG A 99 -13.68 10.61 -5.60
C ARG A 99 -15.19 10.52 -5.62
N ALA A 100 -15.87 11.38 -4.85
CA ALA A 100 -17.31 11.39 -4.72
C ALA A 100 -17.83 12.84 -4.49
N SER A 101 -18.18 13.17 -3.24
CA SER A 101 -18.89 14.41 -2.88
C SER A 101 -18.02 15.44 -2.14
N GLY A 102 -16.71 15.24 -2.06
CA GLY A 102 -15.78 16.05 -1.28
C GLY A 102 -15.96 15.93 0.23
N THR A 103 -16.62 14.86 0.70
CA THR A 103 -16.93 14.63 2.11
C THR A 103 -16.59 13.19 2.50
N ARG A 104 -16.35 12.96 3.80
CA ARG A 104 -16.10 11.60 4.34
C ARG A 104 -17.16 10.57 3.96
N LEU A 105 -18.44 10.93 4.12
CA LEU A 105 -19.56 10.06 3.80
C LEU A 105 -19.98 10.26 2.35
N ILE A 106 -20.33 9.17 1.67
CA ILE A 106 -20.84 9.19 0.30
C ILE A 106 -22.37 9.17 0.34
N PRO A 107 -23.05 10.27 -0.06
CA PRO A 107 -24.49 10.28 -0.19
C PRO A 107 -24.93 9.65 -1.51
N PHE A 108 -26.10 9.02 -1.50
CA PHE A 108 -26.79 8.61 -2.72
C PHE A 108 -28.30 8.56 -2.48
N ARG A 109 -29.12 8.62 -3.53
CA ARG A 109 -30.56 8.36 -3.43
C ARG A 109 -30.94 7.13 -4.21
N LEU A 110 -31.86 6.36 -3.64
CA LEU A 110 -32.39 5.15 -4.25
C LEU A 110 -33.87 5.03 -3.90
N ASN A 111 -34.72 4.84 -4.91
CA ASN A 111 -36.18 4.71 -4.75
C ASN A 111 -36.80 5.86 -3.94
N GLY A 112 -36.36 7.10 -4.21
CA GLY A 112 -36.85 8.31 -3.55
C GLY A 112 -36.33 8.56 -2.12
N ARG A 113 -35.52 7.65 -1.56
CA ARG A 113 -34.92 7.78 -0.22
C ARG A 113 -33.45 8.17 -0.32
N SER A 114 -32.98 8.98 0.62
CA SER A 114 -31.56 9.32 0.75
C SER A 114 -30.85 8.34 1.67
N TYR A 115 -29.63 7.96 1.30
CA TYR A 115 -28.72 7.11 2.04
C TYR A 115 -27.35 7.77 2.11
N LYS A 116 -26.56 7.38 3.11
CA LYS A 116 -25.14 7.74 3.22
C LYS A 116 -24.38 6.56 3.82
N PHE A 117 -23.12 6.42 3.45
CA PHE A 117 -22.22 5.43 4.04
C PHE A 117 -20.80 5.97 4.07
N ASP A 118 -20.02 5.45 5.01
CA ASP A 118 -18.56 5.61 5.05
C ASP A 118 -17.91 4.56 4.12
N PRO A 119 -17.09 4.96 3.11
CA PRO A 119 -16.51 4.04 2.14
C PRO A 119 -15.47 3.09 2.73
N ASN A 120 -14.96 3.34 3.94
CA ASN A 120 -14.14 2.38 4.69
C ASN A 120 -14.94 1.60 5.74
N ARG A 121 -16.25 1.39 5.50
CA ARG A 121 -17.14 0.57 6.35
C ARG A 121 -18.02 -0.38 5.55
N ILE A 122 -17.65 -0.68 4.30
CA ILE A 122 -18.50 -1.41 3.34
C ILE A 122 -17.97 -2.78 2.93
N PHE A 123 -16.84 -3.22 3.48
CA PHE A 123 -16.17 -4.43 2.98
C PHE A 123 -16.67 -5.73 3.62
N THR A 124 -17.60 -5.65 4.57
CA THR A 124 -18.31 -6.80 5.13
C THR A 124 -19.83 -6.56 5.11
N PRO A 125 -20.67 -7.60 4.99
CA PRO A 125 -22.13 -7.43 5.06
C PRO A 125 -22.60 -6.76 6.35
N ALA A 126 -21.94 -7.04 7.48
CA ALA A 126 -22.22 -6.41 8.76
C ALA A 126 -21.86 -4.92 8.75
N GLY A 127 -20.70 -4.58 8.19
CA GLY A 127 -20.25 -3.22 7.95
C GLY A 127 -21.25 -2.41 7.13
N ILE A 128 -21.64 -2.92 5.95
CA ILE A 128 -22.60 -2.28 5.05
C ILE A 128 -23.90 -1.94 5.77
N ARG A 129 -24.49 -2.93 6.46
CA ARG A 129 -25.73 -2.74 7.23
C ARG A 129 -25.56 -1.65 8.29
N LYS A 130 -24.46 -1.70 9.04
CA LYS A 130 -24.17 -0.77 10.15
C LYS A 130 -23.94 0.65 9.67
N THR A 131 -23.12 0.84 8.64
CA THR A 131 -22.80 2.17 8.11
C THR A 131 -24.03 2.86 7.51
N LEU A 132 -24.89 2.11 6.81
CA LEU A 132 -26.16 2.64 6.30
C LEU A 132 -27.13 3.00 7.44
N ALA A 133 -27.30 2.09 8.41
CA ALA A 133 -28.19 2.31 9.56
C ALA A 133 -27.79 3.56 10.36
N ASN A 134 -26.48 3.76 10.59
CA ASN A 134 -25.97 4.89 11.36
C ASN A 134 -26.10 6.25 10.63
N ASN A 135 -26.28 6.26 9.31
CA ASN A 135 -26.17 7.48 8.49
C ASN A 135 -27.41 7.80 7.64
N GLY A 136 -28.58 7.24 7.98
CA GLY A 136 -29.86 7.60 7.33
C GLY A 136 -30.86 6.46 7.21
N GLY A 137 -30.42 5.22 7.40
CA GLY A 137 -31.26 4.02 7.37
C GLY A 137 -30.78 2.99 6.36
N THR A 138 -31.35 1.79 6.40
CA THR A 138 -30.97 0.69 5.51
C THR A 138 -32.16 0.14 4.72
N SER A 139 -31.87 -0.49 3.58
CA SER A 139 -32.80 -1.35 2.85
C SER A 139 -32.02 -2.42 2.08
N PRO A 140 -32.63 -3.58 1.73
CA PRO A 140 -31.94 -4.59 0.94
C PRO A 140 -31.37 -4.06 -0.40
N ALA A 141 -32.08 -3.12 -1.04
CA ALA A 141 -31.62 -2.51 -2.29
C ALA A 141 -30.41 -1.58 -2.06
N ALA A 142 -30.41 -0.82 -0.97
CA ALA A 142 -29.29 0.04 -0.59
C ALA A 142 -28.05 -0.78 -0.19
N GLU A 143 -28.24 -1.83 0.62
CA GLU A 143 -27.16 -2.76 1.00
C GLU A 143 -26.54 -3.41 -0.25
N LYS A 144 -27.37 -3.85 -1.20
CA LYS A 144 -26.89 -4.41 -2.47
C LYS A 144 -26.09 -3.40 -3.30
N ALA A 145 -26.57 -2.17 -3.46
CA ALA A 145 -25.86 -1.14 -4.22
C ALA A 145 -24.48 -0.81 -3.61
N VAL A 146 -24.42 -0.73 -2.27
CA VAL A 146 -23.15 -0.52 -1.56
C VAL A 146 -22.24 -1.74 -1.67
N ALA A 147 -22.77 -2.96 -1.63
CA ALA A 147 -22.00 -4.18 -1.82
C ALA A 147 -21.40 -4.27 -3.24
N GLU A 148 -22.13 -3.84 -4.27
CA GLU A 148 -21.63 -3.79 -5.64
C GLU A 148 -20.45 -2.82 -5.78
N LEU A 149 -20.48 -1.68 -5.08
CA LEU A 149 -19.35 -0.76 -4.97
C LEU A 149 -18.16 -1.41 -4.26
N ALA A 150 -18.39 -2.05 -3.11
CA ALA A 150 -17.34 -2.75 -2.36
C ALA A 150 -16.66 -3.85 -3.20
N ASN A 151 -17.46 -4.62 -3.96
CA ASN A 151 -16.98 -5.64 -4.89
C ASN A 151 -16.16 -5.04 -6.03
N ARG A 152 -16.55 -3.86 -6.53
CA ARG A 152 -15.76 -3.15 -7.55
C ARG A 152 -14.40 -2.73 -7.01
N ILE A 153 -14.35 -2.20 -5.78
CA ILE A 153 -13.09 -1.79 -5.13
C ILE A 153 -12.19 -3.01 -4.93
N THR A 154 -12.71 -4.07 -4.30
CA THR A 154 -11.94 -5.29 -4.02
C THR A 154 -11.44 -5.97 -5.30
N GLY A 155 -12.26 -6.06 -6.36
CA GLY A 155 -11.81 -6.58 -7.66
C GLY A 155 -10.71 -5.76 -8.35
N MET A 156 -10.54 -4.47 -8.01
CA MET A 156 -9.38 -3.68 -8.45
C MET A 156 -8.14 -4.00 -7.61
N LEU A 157 -8.31 -4.27 -6.31
CA LEU A 157 -7.23 -4.53 -5.35
C LEU A 157 -6.66 -5.95 -5.42
N GLU A 158 -7.48 -6.96 -5.72
CA GLU A 158 -7.11 -8.39 -5.79
C GLU A 158 -6.00 -8.70 -6.81
N LYS A 159 -5.66 -7.75 -7.68
CA LYS A 159 -4.57 -7.87 -8.67
C LYS A 159 -3.19 -7.64 -8.08
N PHE A 160 -3.10 -7.17 -6.84
CA PHE A 160 -1.87 -6.71 -6.20
C PHE A 160 -1.51 -7.57 -4.99
N ASP A 161 -0.22 -7.65 -4.68
CA ASP A 161 0.30 -8.47 -3.58
C ASP A 161 0.14 -7.77 -2.22
N THR A 162 0.14 -6.44 -2.23
CA THR A 162 0.01 -5.62 -1.02
C THR A 162 -0.89 -4.42 -1.25
N VAL A 163 -1.84 -4.23 -0.33
CA VAL A 163 -2.73 -3.07 -0.29
C VAL A 163 -2.26 -2.10 0.79
N ILE A 164 -2.05 -0.84 0.42
CA ILE A 164 -1.66 0.22 1.34
C ILE A 164 -2.76 1.29 1.33
N ALA A 165 -3.60 1.32 2.35
CA ALA A 165 -4.52 2.42 2.56
C ALA A 165 -3.77 3.65 3.07
N VAL A 166 -4.18 4.82 2.61
CA VAL A 166 -3.64 6.12 3.03
C VAL A 166 -4.78 6.95 3.56
N HIS A 167 -4.68 7.34 4.83
CA HIS A 167 -5.73 8.07 5.55
C HIS A 167 -5.18 9.33 6.20
N ASN A 168 -6.07 10.29 6.41
CA ASN A 168 -5.79 11.44 7.25
C ASN A 168 -6.75 11.48 8.42
N ASN A 169 -6.21 11.31 9.62
CA ASN A 169 -7.00 11.45 10.83
C ASN A 169 -7.07 12.93 11.28
N ARG A 170 -8.02 13.18 12.16
CA ARG A 170 -8.25 14.48 12.81
C ARG A 170 -8.38 14.22 14.31
N ARG A 171 -8.58 15.29 15.09
CA ARG A 171 -8.77 15.18 16.55
C ARG A 171 -9.82 14.11 16.90
N GLY A 172 -9.43 13.13 17.72
CA GLY A 172 -10.33 12.09 18.24
C GLY A 172 -10.04 10.67 17.76
N TYR A 173 -9.06 10.45 16.87
CA TYR A 173 -8.56 9.12 16.53
C TYR A 173 -7.03 9.13 16.41
N SER A 174 -6.36 8.23 17.13
CA SER A 174 -4.89 8.11 17.15
C SER A 174 -4.43 6.73 17.61
N LEU A 175 -3.14 6.45 17.54
CA LEU A 175 -2.52 5.25 18.10
C LEU A 175 -2.88 5.03 19.58
N GLN A 176 -3.12 6.10 20.35
CA GLN A 176 -3.44 6.00 21.77
C GLN A 176 -4.74 5.24 22.03
N ASP A 177 -5.66 5.22 21.06
CA ASP A 177 -6.92 4.49 21.20
C ASP A 177 -6.71 2.97 21.26
N TYR A 178 -5.54 2.48 20.84
CA TYR A 178 -5.16 1.07 20.89
C TYR A 178 -4.33 0.69 22.13
N LEU A 179 -3.91 1.66 22.94
CA LEU A 179 -3.20 1.40 24.20
C LEU A 179 -4.16 0.84 25.27
N PRO A 180 -3.65 0.19 26.34
CA PRO A 180 -4.50 -0.29 27.42
C PRO A 180 -5.45 0.79 27.97
N GLY A 181 -6.75 0.49 27.97
CA GLY A 181 -7.82 1.40 28.39
C GLY A 181 -8.39 2.30 27.28
N GLY A 182 -7.79 2.29 26.08
CA GLY A 182 -8.31 2.99 24.90
C GLY A 182 -9.52 2.30 24.27
N THR A 183 -10.26 3.05 23.46
CA THR A 183 -11.51 2.60 22.80
C THR A 183 -11.32 1.33 21.96
N TYR A 184 -10.16 1.19 21.31
CA TYR A 184 -9.81 0.10 20.42
C TYR A 184 -8.73 -0.82 21.01
N ALA A 185 -8.51 -0.78 22.32
CA ALA A 185 -7.47 -1.58 22.98
C ALA A 185 -7.57 -3.08 22.67
N ARG A 186 -8.80 -3.60 22.52
CA ARG A 186 -9.04 -5.01 22.19
C ARG A 186 -8.80 -5.34 20.72
N ASP A 187 -8.80 -4.35 19.83
CA ASP A 187 -8.65 -4.55 18.39
C ASP A 187 -7.17 -4.67 17.99
N ALA A 188 -6.25 -4.35 18.90
CA ALA A 188 -4.81 -4.50 18.73
C ALA A 188 -4.26 -5.77 19.40
N ALA A 189 -3.39 -6.48 18.69
CA ALA A 189 -2.57 -7.54 19.27
C ALA A 189 -1.24 -7.00 19.83
N ASP A 190 -0.73 -5.90 19.28
CA ASP A 190 0.48 -5.25 19.73
C ASP A 190 0.51 -3.77 19.31
N VAL A 191 1.21 -2.95 20.07
CA VAL A 191 1.32 -1.51 19.82
C VAL A 191 2.75 -1.06 20.10
N HIS A 192 3.38 -0.46 19.10
CA HIS A 192 4.66 0.21 19.24
C HIS A 192 4.48 1.72 19.10
N TRP A 193 4.76 2.44 20.18
CA TRP A 193 4.77 3.91 20.20
C TRP A 193 6.17 4.44 20.49
N VAL A 194 6.68 5.26 19.59
CA VAL A 194 7.94 5.97 19.75
C VAL A 194 7.72 7.24 20.56
N LYS A 195 8.37 7.32 21.72
CA LYS A 195 8.27 8.49 22.60
C LYS A 195 8.69 9.77 21.89
N GLY A 196 7.92 10.84 22.10
CA GLY A 196 8.17 12.15 21.49
C GLY A 196 7.66 12.31 20.06
N THR A 197 7.06 11.26 19.48
CA THR A 197 6.39 11.34 18.18
C THR A 197 4.88 11.53 18.33
N SER A 198 4.26 12.09 17.29
CA SER A 198 2.82 12.28 17.21
C SER A 198 2.09 10.93 17.19
N PRO A 199 1.12 10.68 18.08
CA PRO A 199 0.33 9.45 18.04
C PRO A 199 -0.66 9.40 16.87
N ASN A 200 -0.86 10.52 16.18
CA ASN A 200 -1.70 10.59 14.98
C ASN A 200 -0.97 10.06 13.73
N ASP A 201 0.36 9.96 13.78
CA ASP A 201 1.15 9.50 12.65
C ASP A 201 1.63 8.08 12.96
N PHE A 202 0.94 7.09 12.40
CA PHE A 202 1.18 5.67 12.69
C PHE A 202 0.75 4.76 11.55
N TYR A 203 1.27 3.55 11.55
CA TYR A 203 0.76 2.47 10.72
C TYR A 203 -0.19 1.58 11.50
N PHE A 204 -1.21 1.08 10.81
CA PHE A 204 -2.03 -0.01 11.30
C PHE A 204 -1.93 -1.18 10.31
N VAL A 205 -1.42 -2.33 10.77
CA VAL A 205 -1.03 -3.45 9.90
C VAL A 205 -1.69 -4.76 10.32
N VAL A 206 -1.81 -5.70 9.38
CA VAL A 206 -2.40 -7.03 9.66
C VAL A 206 -1.36 -8.14 9.81
N GLU A 207 -0.13 -7.92 9.37
CA GLU A 207 0.97 -8.90 9.44
C GLU A 207 2.00 -8.55 10.51
N ARG A 208 2.46 -9.58 11.24
CA ARG A 208 3.48 -9.42 12.28
C ARG A 208 4.83 -8.96 11.71
N ASP A 209 5.20 -9.44 10.53
CA ASP A 209 6.48 -9.09 9.89
C ASP A 209 6.51 -7.60 9.52
N ASP A 210 5.40 -7.05 9.03
CA ASP A 210 5.26 -5.62 8.77
C ASP A 210 5.35 -4.80 10.07
N PHE A 211 4.71 -5.27 11.15
CA PHE A 211 4.79 -4.63 12.46
C PHE A 211 6.24 -4.55 12.97
N GLU A 212 6.97 -5.67 12.97
CA GLU A 212 8.35 -5.68 13.46
C GLU A 212 9.28 -4.87 12.55
N ALA A 213 9.07 -4.89 11.23
CA ALA A 213 9.86 -4.09 10.29
C ALA A 213 9.67 -2.57 10.50
N LEU A 214 8.43 -2.11 10.72
CA LEU A 214 8.14 -0.70 11.00
C LEU A 214 8.65 -0.26 12.37
N LYS A 215 8.48 -1.13 13.38
CA LYS A 215 9.03 -0.92 14.73
C LYS A 215 10.56 -0.82 14.71
N ALA A 216 11.25 -1.66 13.95
CA ALA A 216 12.71 -1.60 13.80
C ALA A 216 13.18 -0.29 13.14
N LYS A 217 12.32 0.36 12.34
CA LYS A 217 12.56 1.69 11.74
C LYS A 217 12.22 2.85 12.69
N GLY A 218 11.73 2.58 13.89
CA GLY A 218 11.28 3.62 14.82
C GLY A 218 10.04 4.34 14.32
N ILE A 219 9.11 3.62 13.69
CA ILE A 219 7.82 4.15 13.23
C ILE A 219 6.71 3.62 14.13
N ASN A 220 5.81 4.51 14.54
CA ASN A 220 4.61 4.15 15.29
C ASN A 220 3.78 3.13 14.51
N VAL A 221 3.42 2.02 15.16
CA VAL A 221 2.68 0.97 14.49
C VAL A 221 1.79 0.20 15.46
N VAL A 222 0.60 -0.16 14.99
CA VAL A 222 -0.37 -1.02 15.65
C VAL A 222 -0.53 -2.28 14.81
N LEU A 223 -0.43 -3.45 15.44
CA LEU A 223 -0.78 -4.72 14.83
C LEU A 223 -2.24 -5.05 15.15
N GLN A 224 -3.07 -5.21 14.11
CA GLN A 224 -4.44 -5.66 14.24
C GLN A 224 -4.50 -7.06 14.88
N SER A 225 -5.42 -7.27 15.81
CA SER A 225 -5.66 -8.58 16.39
C SER A 225 -6.49 -9.47 15.47
N ALA A 226 -5.90 -10.57 15.03
CA ALA A 226 -6.63 -11.62 14.31
C ALA A 226 -7.78 -12.25 15.12
N ALA A 227 -7.65 -12.24 16.45
CA ALA A 227 -8.59 -12.93 17.35
C ALA A 227 -9.75 -12.04 17.81
N THR A 228 -9.50 -10.74 17.97
CA THR A 228 -10.40 -9.85 18.72
C THR A 228 -10.80 -8.58 17.98
N VAL A 229 -10.28 -8.34 16.77
CA VAL A 229 -10.69 -7.17 15.97
C VAL A 229 -12.20 -7.16 15.77
N THR A 230 -12.79 -6.01 16.02
CA THR A 230 -14.20 -5.76 15.78
C THR A 230 -14.48 -5.68 14.27
N ASP A 231 -15.43 -6.46 13.76
CA ASP A 231 -15.91 -6.27 12.39
C ASP A 231 -16.71 -4.97 12.29
N ASP A 232 -16.04 -3.94 11.78
CA ASP A 232 -16.58 -2.62 11.53
C ASP A 232 -16.76 -2.33 10.02
N GLY A 233 -16.52 -3.33 9.16
CA GLY A 233 -16.61 -3.20 7.72
C GLY A 233 -15.41 -2.54 7.04
N SER A 234 -14.31 -2.28 7.75
CA SER A 234 -13.11 -1.68 7.17
C SER A 234 -12.38 -2.59 6.19
N LEU A 235 -11.59 -1.95 5.32
CA LEU A 235 -10.73 -2.65 4.39
C LEU A 235 -9.68 -3.52 5.12
N SER A 236 -9.21 -3.10 6.30
CA SER A 236 -8.27 -3.89 7.12
C SER A 236 -8.89 -5.19 7.63
N VAL A 237 -10.15 -5.15 8.07
CA VAL A 237 -10.91 -6.34 8.48
C VAL A 237 -11.09 -7.29 7.30
N TYR A 238 -11.50 -6.77 6.14
CA TYR A 238 -11.63 -7.57 4.92
C TYR A 238 -10.30 -8.21 4.50
N CYS A 239 -9.21 -7.43 4.45
CA CYS A 239 -7.91 -7.94 4.03
C CYS A 239 -7.40 -9.03 4.98
N GLN A 240 -7.56 -8.85 6.29
CA GLN A 240 -7.20 -9.89 7.26
C GLN A 240 -8.03 -11.17 7.08
N GLN A 241 -9.35 -11.05 6.84
CA GLN A 241 -10.21 -12.21 6.58
C GLN A 241 -9.87 -12.94 5.28
N LYS A 242 -9.32 -12.23 4.29
CA LYS A 242 -8.94 -12.77 2.98
C LYS A 242 -7.47 -13.21 2.89
N GLY A 243 -6.67 -12.95 3.92
CA GLY A 243 -5.23 -13.21 3.88
C GLY A 243 -4.49 -12.31 2.87
N ILE A 244 -4.98 -11.08 2.67
CA ILE A 244 -4.35 -10.07 1.82
C ILE A 244 -3.44 -9.22 2.70
N ARG A 245 -2.16 -9.09 2.31
CA ARG A 245 -1.21 -8.22 3.02
C ARG A 245 -1.68 -6.77 2.95
N TYR A 246 -1.89 -6.17 4.13
CA TYR A 246 -2.49 -4.85 4.26
C TYR A 246 -1.76 -3.97 5.28
N LEU A 247 -1.56 -2.72 4.88
CA LEU A 247 -1.08 -1.65 5.73
C LEU A 247 -2.02 -0.43 5.58
N ASN A 248 -2.23 0.28 6.67
CA ASN A 248 -2.88 1.59 6.68
C ASN A 248 -1.89 2.62 7.20
N CYS A 249 -1.59 3.63 6.39
CA CYS A 249 -0.78 4.78 6.75
C CYS A 249 -1.70 5.91 7.24
N GLU A 250 -1.76 6.09 8.56
CA GLU A 250 -2.46 7.19 9.21
C GLU A 250 -1.50 8.35 9.46
N ALA A 251 -1.91 9.55 9.07
CA ALA A 251 -1.23 10.79 9.44
C ALA A 251 -2.25 11.87 9.82
N TYR A 252 -1.89 12.80 10.70
CA TYR A 252 -2.78 13.92 10.99
C TYR A 252 -3.00 14.80 9.75
N ASP A 253 -4.20 15.30 9.55
CA ASP A 253 -4.51 16.22 8.44
C ASP A 253 -3.58 17.44 8.47
N GLY A 254 -2.86 17.69 7.36
CA GLY A 254 -1.81 18.70 7.25
C GLY A 254 -0.39 18.21 7.56
N HIS A 255 -0.18 16.98 8.03
CA HIS A 255 1.15 16.39 8.24
C HIS A 255 1.77 15.81 6.95
N LEU A 256 1.77 16.59 5.86
CA LEU A 256 2.19 16.15 4.53
C LEU A 256 3.59 15.54 4.51
N SER A 257 4.60 16.25 5.02
CA SER A 257 6.00 15.78 5.01
C SER A 257 6.18 14.48 5.79
N GLN A 258 5.45 14.32 6.90
CA GLN A 258 5.48 13.11 7.71
C GLN A 258 4.85 11.93 6.97
N GLN A 259 3.70 12.15 6.31
CA GLN A 259 3.03 11.11 5.54
C GLN A 259 3.87 10.66 4.33
N ILE A 260 4.54 11.59 3.63
CA ILE A 260 5.51 11.27 2.57
C ILE A 260 6.63 10.39 3.12
N PHE A 261 7.27 10.82 4.22
CA PHE A 261 8.36 10.05 4.85
C PHE A 261 7.90 8.63 5.21
N MET A 262 6.73 8.49 5.83
CA MET A 262 6.18 7.19 6.20
C MET A 262 5.99 6.32 4.96
N LEU A 263 5.31 6.82 3.92
CA LEU A 263 5.03 6.04 2.72
C LEU A 263 6.31 5.62 1.98
N GLU A 264 7.31 6.50 1.88
CA GLU A 264 8.62 6.16 1.28
C GLU A 264 9.39 5.13 2.10
N SER A 265 9.17 5.08 3.43
CA SER A 265 9.83 4.11 4.31
C SER A 265 9.44 2.66 4.02
N LEU A 266 8.34 2.41 3.32
CA LEU A 266 7.90 1.05 2.94
C LEU A 266 8.78 0.43 1.84
N GLY A 267 9.64 1.22 1.19
CA GLY A 267 10.48 0.79 0.08
C GLY A 267 9.67 0.36 -1.15
N ASN A 268 10.37 -0.09 -2.20
CA ASN A 268 9.76 -0.68 -3.39
C ASN A 268 9.44 -2.15 -3.16
#